data_AF-A0A7V9SYW6-F1
#
_entry.id   AF-A0A7V9SYW6-F1
#
_cell.length_a   1.000
_cell.length_b   1.000
_cell.length_c   1.000
_cell.angle_alpha   90.00
_cell.angle_beta   90.00
_cell.angle_gamma   90.00
#
_symmetry.space_group_name_H-M   'P 1'
#
loop_
_entity.id
_entity.type
_entity.pdbx_description
1 polymer ?
#
loop_
_entity_poly.entity_id
_entity_poly.type
_entity_poly.pdbx_seq_one_letter_code
_entity_poly.pdbx_strand_id
1 'polypeptide(L)'
;MDSSAPQSPNIVHGFLPRDADGYQIVDTWGTLGMRARQSQDTELDKAFVPDERVALVCPPGFGGAGPFHVAIFAWALTGSRPPAGSAVEVPPGPGTKAFWPETVSR
;
A
#
# COMPACT_ATOMS: atom_id res chain seq x y z
N MET A 1 -15.56 7.48 -5.29
CA MET A 1 -16.96 7.75 -4.86
C MET A 1 -17.85 7.29 -5.98
N ASP A 2 -18.85 6.46 -5.67
CA ASP A 2 -19.92 6.09 -6.59
C ASP A 2 -21.08 7.08 -6.42
N SER A 3 -21.36 7.82 -7.48
CA SER A 3 -22.41 8.84 -7.54
C SER A 3 -23.48 8.50 -8.59
N SER A 4 -23.56 7.23 -9.02
CA SER A 4 -24.56 6.76 -9.99
C SER A 4 -26.01 6.99 -9.51
N ALA A 5 -26.23 6.97 -8.19
CA ALA A 5 -27.47 7.40 -7.54
C ALA A 5 -27.23 8.72 -6.77
N PRO A 6 -27.57 9.89 -7.35
CA PRO A 6 -27.20 11.20 -6.79
C PRO A 6 -27.72 11.48 -5.37
N GLN A 7 -28.83 10.85 -4.99
CA GLN A 7 -29.45 11.02 -3.67
C GLN A 7 -28.87 10.09 -2.60
N SER A 8 -28.05 9.12 -3.00
CA SER A 8 -27.46 8.11 -2.12
C SER A 8 -26.06 7.73 -2.63
N PRO A 9 -25.11 8.67 -2.64
CA PRO A 9 -23.74 8.37 -3.06
C PRO A 9 -23.10 7.39 -2.07
N ASN A 10 -22.18 6.57 -2.56
CA ASN A 10 -21.44 5.60 -1.76
C ASN A 10 -19.92 5.77 -1.93
N ILE A 11 -19.18 5.37 -0.92
CA ILE A 11 -17.72 5.19 -0.98
C ILE A 11 -17.46 3.70 -1.13
N VAL A 12 -16.62 3.37 -2.11
CA VAL A 12 -16.18 2.00 -2.38
C VAL A 12 -14.70 1.91 -2.08
N HIS A 13 -14.32 1.02 -1.17
CA HIS A 13 -12.95 0.66 -0.87
C HIS A 13 -12.64 -0.68 -1.52
N GLY A 14 -11.74 -0.68 -2.50
CA GLY A 14 -11.33 -1.90 -3.20
C GLY A 14 -9.84 -1.92 -3.47
N PHE A 15 -9.34 -3.10 -3.85
CA PHE A 15 -7.95 -3.32 -4.18
C PHE A 15 -7.79 -3.69 -5.65
N LEU A 16 -7.10 -2.84 -6.40
CA LEU A 16 -6.79 -3.09 -7.80
C LEU A 16 -5.42 -3.80 -7.93
N PRO A 17 -5.31 -4.92 -8.67
CA PRO A 17 -4.03 -5.50 -9.06
C PRO A 17 -3.13 -4.48 -9.78
N ARG A 18 -1.81 -4.64 -9.67
CA ARG A 18 -0.84 -3.73 -10.34
C ARG A 18 -0.65 -4.02 -11.82
N ASP A 19 -1.13 -5.16 -12.27
CA ASP A 19 -1.20 -5.64 -13.65
C ASP A 19 -2.61 -5.50 -14.24
N ALA A 20 -3.52 -4.79 -13.56
CA ALA A 20 -4.88 -4.60 -14.05
C ALA A 20 -4.93 -3.69 -15.28
N ASP A 21 -5.82 -4.01 -16.22
CA ASP A 21 -6.13 -3.15 -17.36
C ASP A 21 -6.81 -1.85 -16.92
N GLY A 22 -6.60 -0.77 -17.70
CA GLY A 22 -7.20 0.54 -17.41
C GLY A 22 -6.55 1.29 -16.25
N TYR A 23 -5.40 0.82 -15.76
CA TYR A 23 -4.60 1.47 -14.73
C TYR A 23 -3.24 1.88 -15.30
N GLN A 24 -2.83 3.12 -15.06
CA GLN A 24 -1.46 3.56 -15.35
C GLN A 24 -0.90 4.43 -14.22
N ILE A 25 0.40 4.30 -13.99
CA ILE A 25 1.17 5.26 -13.20
C ILE A 25 1.72 6.31 -14.17
N VAL A 26 1.33 7.56 -13.99
CA VAL A 26 1.86 8.69 -14.76
C VAL A 26 3.10 9.19 -14.03
N ASP A 27 4.24 9.15 -14.71
CA ASP A 27 5.47 9.72 -14.16
C ASP A 27 5.40 11.25 -14.22
N THR A 28 4.93 11.84 -13.13
CA THR A 28 4.82 13.30 -12.98
C THR A 28 5.99 13.86 -12.18
N TRP A 29 6.90 13.01 -11.66
CA TRP A 29 7.91 13.45 -10.72
C TRP A 29 9.30 13.67 -11.33
N GLY A 30 9.57 14.90 -11.79
CA GLY A 30 10.90 15.35 -12.24
C GLY A 30 11.83 15.81 -11.11
N THR A 31 12.34 14.91 -10.27
CA THR A 31 13.27 15.31 -9.18
C THR A 31 14.71 15.48 -9.67
N LEU A 32 15.35 16.60 -9.35
CA LEU A 32 16.82 16.72 -9.42
C LEU A 32 17.46 15.99 -8.23
N GLY A 33 17.77 14.71 -8.40
CA GLY A 33 18.55 13.91 -7.44
C GLY A 33 17.87 12.65 -6.94
N MET A 34 18.60 11.83 -6.17
CA MET A 34 18.08 10.55 -5.67
C MET A 34 17.26 10.70 -4.39
N ARG A 35 16.00 10.26 -4.42
CA ARG A 35 15.17 10.05 -3.23
C ARG A 35 14.59 8.64 -3.22
N ALA A 36 14.56 8.03 -2.05
CA ALA A 36 14.03 6.67 -1.86
C ALA A 36 12.49 6.54 -1.96
N ARG A 37 11.72 7.62 -2.14
CA ARG A 37 10.24 7.57 -2.23
C ARG A 37 9.71 8.45 -3.34
N GLN A 38 8.78 7.89 -4.11
CA GLN A 38 8.02 8.55 -5.17
C GLN A 38 6.50 8.57 -4.88
N SER A 39 5.77 9.50 -5.48
CA SER A 39 4.37 9.92 -5.27
C SER A 39 3.86 10.32 -6.65
N GLN A 40 3.86 9.34 -7.53
CA GLN A 40 3.40 9.48 -8.90
C GLN A 40 1.88 9.58 -8.94
N ASP A 41 1.37 10.20 -9.99
CA ASP A 41 -0.07 10.20 -10.22
C ASP A 41 -0.51 8.82 -10.71
N THR A 42 -1.73 8.44 -10.32
CA THR A 42 -2.37 7.21 -10.76
C THR A 42 -3.62 7.56 -11.53
N GLU A 43 -3.67 7.18 -12.80
CA GLU A 43 -4.84 7.34 -13.65
C GLU A 43 -5.58 6.00 -13.76
N LEU A 44 -6.91 6.08 -13.70
CA LEU A 44 -7.82 4.95 -13.81
C LEU A 44 -8.81 5.24 -14.95
N ASP A 45 -8.59 4.64 -16.11
CA ASP A 45 -9.54 4.68 -17.24
C ASP A 45 -10.30 3.36 -17.32
N LYS A 46 -11.55 3.38 -16.84
CA LYS A 46 -12.45 2.21 -16.84
C LYS A 46 -11.82 0.94 -16.23
N ALA A 47 -10.89 1.12 -15.28
CA ALA A 47 -10.28 0.02 -14.53
C ALA A 47 -11.36 -0.82 -13.83
N PHE A 48 -11.30 -2.14 -14.01
CA PHE A 48 -12.26 -3.06 -13.43
C PHE A 48 -11.73 -3.66 -12.12
N VAL A 49 -12.56 -3.62 -11.08
CA VAL A 49 -12.30 -4.30 -9.80
C VAL A 49 -13.41 -5.34 -9.59
N PRO A 50 -13.09 -6.63 -9.47
CA PRO A 50 -14.10 -7.64 -9.16
C PRO A 50 -14.62 -7.48 -7.73
N ASP A 51 -15.89 -7.82 -7.49
CA ASP A 51 -16.58 -7.68 -6.20
C ASP A 51 -15.81 -8.34 -5.04
N GLU A 52 -15.15 -9.47 -5.30
CA GLU A 52 -14.33 -10.20 -4.32
C GLU A 52 -13.16 -9.36 -3.75
N ARG A 53 -12.77 -8.30 -4.45
CA ARG A 53 -11.71 -7.36 -4.06
C ARG A 53 -12.24 -6.05 -3.49
N VAL A 54 -13.56 -5.93 -3.32
CA VAL A 54 -14.19 -4.82 -2.62
C VAL A 54 -14.26 -5.15 -1.13
N ALA A 55 -13.55 -4.38 -0.32
CA ALA A 55 -13.47 -4.60 1.12
C ALA A 55 -14.62 -3.93 1.88
N LEU A 56 -15.12 -2.79 1.40
CA LEU A 56 -16.17 -2.03 2.06
C LEU A 56 -16.91 -1.13 1.07
N VAL A 57 -18.24 -1.09 1.18
CA VAL A 57 -19.09 -0.05 0.60
C VAL A 57 -19.83 0.65 1.73
N CYS A 58 -19.73 1.97 1.83
CA CYS A 58 -20.35 2.72 2.93
C CYS A 58 -20.82 4.12 2.51
N PRO A 59 -21.73 4.76 3.28
CA PRO A 59 -22.10 6.15 3.07
C PRO A 59 -20.87 7.08 3.16
N PRO A 60 -20.87 8.24 2.48
CA PRO A 60 -19.78 9.21 2.58
C PRO A 60 -19.74 9.91 3.93
N GLY A 61 -18.58 10.50 4.22
CA GLY A 61 -18.32 11.20 5.48
C GLY A 61 -18.25 10.24 6.67
N PHE A 62 -18.45 10.78 7.88
CA PHE A 62 -18.32 9.99 9.11
C PHE A 62 -19.44 8.95 9.28
N GLY A 63 -20.54 9.06 8.52
CA GLY A 63 -21.63 8.07 8.52
C GLY A 63 -21.20 6.69 8.02
N GLY A 64 -20.12 6.58 7.25
CA GLY A 64 -19.51 5.32 6.81
C GLY A 64 -18.24 4.91 7.58
N ALA A 65 -17.80 5.72 8.55
CA ALA A 65 -16.62 5.39 9.34
C ALA A 65 -16.90 4.17 10.23
N GLY A 66 -15.93 3.26 10.33
CA GLY A 66 -16.14 1.98 11.01
C GLY A 66 -14.86 1.17 11.22
N PRO A 67 -14.97 -0.09 11.67
CA PRO A 67 -13.82 -0.92 12.04
C PRO A 67 -12.75 -1.06 10.94
N PHE A 68 -13.17 -1.12 9.67
CA PHE A 68 -12.26 -1.15 8.51
C PHE A 68 -11.29 0.05 8.50
N HIS A 69 -11.81 1.26 8.70
CA HIS A 69 -11.02 2.48 8.72
C HIS A 69 -10.06 2.50 9.92
N VAL A 70 -10.55 2.12 11.10
CA VAL A 70 -9.74 2.02 12.31
C VAL A 70 -8.61 1.01 12.12
N ALA A 71 -8.86 -0.14 11.49
CA ALA A 71 -7.85 -1.15 11.22
C ALA A 71 -6.75 -0.64 10.28
N ILE A 72 -7.10 0.07 9.19
CA ILE A 72 -6.13 0.68 8.28
C ILE A 72 -5.25 1.69 9.01
N PHE A 73 -5.86 2.59 9.80
CA PHE A 73 -5.11 3.59 10.55
C PHE A 73 -4.26 2.98 11.65
N ALA A 74 -4.77 1.99 12.38
CA ALA A 74 -4.01 1.26 13.39
C ALA A 74 -2.79 0.60 12.74
N TRP A 75 -2.96 -0.15 11.64
CA TRP A 75 -1.85 -0.75 10.90
C TRP A 75 -0.80 0.30 10.48
N ALA A 76 -1.24 1.42 9.90
CA ALA A 76 -0.35 2.46 9.42
C ALA A 76 0.41 3.19 10.54
N LEU A 77 -0.24 3.40 11.69
CA LEU A 77 0.30 4.21 12.79
C LEU A 77 1.09 3.38 13.80
N THR A 78 0.68 2.15 14.09
CA THR A 78 1.39 1.31 15.07
C THR A 78 2.59 0.59 14.47
N GLY A 79 2.67 0.51 13.14
CA GLY A 79 3.78 -0.08 12.40
C GLY A 79 3.89 -1.58 12.63
N SER A 80 3.94 -2.36 11.54
CA SER A 80 4.34 -3.76 11.61
C SER A 80 5.85 -3.85 11.89
N ARG A 81 6.29 -3.43 13.07
CA ARG A 81 7.63 -3.72 13.54
C ARG A 81 7.64 -5.18 13.97
N PRO A 82 8.34 -6.08 13.25
CA PRO A 82 8.58 -7.40 13.79
C PRO A 82 9.25 -7.27 15.16
N PRO A 83 8.96 -8.16 16.12
CA PRO A 83 9.62 -8.16 17.41
C PRO A 83 11.15 -8.18 17.19
N ALA A 84 11.88 -7.39 17.97
CA ALA A 84 13.34 -7.42 17.92
C ALA A 84 13.81 -8.86 18.16
N GLY A 85 14.43 -9.48 17.15
CA GLY A 85 14.93 -10.85 17.23
C GLY A 85 14.39 -11.82 16.17
N SER A 86 13.41 -11.45 15.33
CA SER A 86 12.89 -12.35 14.29
C SER A 86 13.58 -12.21 12.92
N ALA A 87 14.82 -11.74 12.88
CA ALA A 87 15.61 -11.85 11.66
C ALA A 87 15.80 -13.35 11.39
N VAL A 88 15.03 -13.88 10.45
CA VAL A 88 15.33 -15.19 9.88
C VAL A 88 16.67 -15.02 9.19
N GLU A 89 17.71 -15.58 9.80
CA GLU A 89 19.01 -15.75 9.15
C GLU A 89 18.74 -16.62 7.92
N VAL A 90 18.65 -15.99 6.75
CA VAL A 90 18.68 -16.72 5.49
C VAL A 90 20.14 -17.12 5.30
N PRO A 91 20.49 -18.42 5.42
CA PRO A 91 21.87 -18.82 5.25
C PRO A 91 22.32 -18.45 3.84
N PRO A 92 23.57 -17.97 3.68
CA PRO A 92 24.09 -17.65 2.36
C PRO A 92 23.99 -18.90 1.48
N GLY A 93 23.37 -18.73 0.30
CA GLY A 93 23.41 -19.75 -0.74
C GLY A 93 24.85 -20.08 -1.13
N PRO A 94 25.10 -21.26 -1.71
CA PRO A 94 26.44 -21.69 -2.08
C PRO A 94 27.10 -20.65 -3.01
N GLY A 95 28.17 -20.02 -2.54
CA GLY A 95 28.95 -19.02 -3.28
C GLY A 95 29.00 -17.61 -2.68
N THR A 96 28.15 -17.29 -1.68
CA THR A 96 28.15 -15.94 -1.09
C THR A 96 29.11 -15.87 0.11
N LYS A 97 30.22 -15.11 -0.02
CA LYS A 97 31.07 -14.77 1.13
C LYS A 97 30.33 -13.75 2.00
N ALA A 98 30.03 -14.11 3.25
CA ALA A 98 29.48 -13.17 4.22
C ALA A 98 30.50 -12.07 4.52
N PHE A 99 30.12 -10.82 4.24
CA PHE A 99 30.88 -9.64 4.65
C PHE A 99 30.25 -9.11 5.94
N TRP A 100 30.80 -9.52 7.08
CA TRP A 100 30.50 -8.93 8.38
C TRP A 100 31.59 -7.92 8.72
N PRO A 101 31.28 -6.63 8.97
CA PRO A 101 32.23 -5.76 9.62
C PRO A 101 32.32 -6.17 11.10
N GLU A 102 33.49 -6.62 11.55
CA GLU A 102 33.77 -6.84 12.97
C GLU A 102 33.52 -5.53 13.74
N THR A 103 32.58 -5.58 14.68
CA THR A 103 32.40 -4.53 15.68
C THR A 103 33.65 -4.50 16.53
N VAL A 104 34.53 -3.53 16.27
CA VAL A 104 35.63 -3.20 17.19
C VAL A 104 35.02 -2.72 18.49
N SER A 105 35.05 -3.56 19.51
CA SER A 105 34.84 -3.16 20.90
C SER A 105 36.17 -2.64 21.45
N ARG A 106 36.19 -1.38 21.90
CA ARG A 106 37.10 -0.90 22.95
C ARG A 106 36.26 -0.40 24.10
#